data_AF-A0AAE4EGK8-F1
#
_entry.id   AF-A0AAE4EGK8-F1
#
_cell.length_a   1.000
_cell.length_b   1.000
_cell.length_c   1.000
_cell.angle_alpha   90.00
_cell.angle_beta   90.00
_cell.angle_gamma   90.00
#
_symmetry.space_group_name_H-M   'P 1'
#
loop_
_entity.id
_entity.type
_entity.pdbx_description
1 polymer ?
#
loop_
_entity_poly.entity_id
_entity_poly.type
_entity_poly.pdbx_seq_one_letter_code
_entity_poly.pdbx_strand_id
1 'polypeptide(L)'
;MKTGKLRLTTVGVGVLLGTLTTISPALAAPPPKPEPGASAPLQEQQRSAAESAAPGSYQEDFVAVAGPAAQRVRDDYDIPASTTVGQAILESNWGRSGLSANDRNYFGFKCVDAGSPGPIAVGCHAYDTTECTPGCHTVTAWFRVYASMEDSFRDYARLLTTSGLYDHALPYRHDPRAFITAVAHPYATDPDYAAKVIGLMDSYDLYRFDSGTQPGAMPGDEGIAASASYRYGNQEHMFSKGADGALLHSYNTGEAIESESYPAELAGEPVAYVAGDQQHVFALLTGNRLGHWFWNPTDADPTFEVAASDIAGNPTGYAFGGQLHAFARGTDGKLKHLYWAPGEPDLIEENLAQSVAGDPVAYVWGDQQHVFGRTPDGRLGHWWWQTTDNEPNYTVWGGTTLAGDPAGYAFEDQQHVFARGTDGTLKHFYWTFDSGVVEEPLGAPLQGDPVAYVWNDQQHVFARTPENTLGHWYWTPVDNEPRHDDWGGNLGSDPAGFATPTQENVYGRSGDGTLTHWYWNTEMAAPDVETWGQ
;
A
#
# COMPACT_ATOMS: atom_id res chain seq x y z
N MET A 1 -40.72 -24.05 43.01
CA MET A 1 -40.73 -22.70 42.41
C MET A 1 -39.94 -21.74 43.29
N LYS A 2 -39.15 -20.86 42.65
CA LYS A 2 -38.47 -19.66 43.18
C LYS A 2 -37.14 -19.83 43.96
N THR A 3 -36.06 -19.52 43.22
CA THR A 3 -34.94 -18.58 43.51
C THR A 3 -34.83 -17.92 44.90
N GLY A 4 -33.60 -17.83 45.42
CA GLY A 4 -33.19 -16.78 46.37
C GLY A 4 -31.82 -16.91 47.05
N LYS A 5 -30.86 -16.08 46.60
CA LYS A 5 -29.81 -15.32 47.34
C LYS A 5 -28.66 -15.99 48.14
N LEU A 6 -27.45 -15.61 47.70
CA LEU A 6 -26.27 -15.06 48.41
C LEU A 6 -25.86 -15.58 49.81
N ARG A 7 -24.56 -15.91 49.96
CA ARG A 7 -23.75 -15.47 51.12
C ARG A 7 -22.23 -15.48 50.86
N LEU A 8 -21.63 -14.40 51.33
CA LEU A 8 -20.21 -14.02 51.38
C LEU A 8 -19.53 -14.72 52.57
N THR A 9 -18.26 -15.15 52.44
CA THR A 9 -17.46 -15.58 53.59
C THR A 9 -16.04 -15.00 53.58
N THR A 10 -15.73 -14.42 54.73
CA THR A 10 -14.57 -13.68 55.22
C THR A 10 -13.29 -14.51 55.33
N VAL A 11 -12.11 -13.90 55.15
CA VAL A 11 -10.81 -14.42 55.59
C VAL A 11 -10.34 -13.63 56.82
N GLY A 12 -9.92 -14.35 57.86
CA GLY A 12 -9.60 -13.85 59.19
C GLY A 12 -8.19 -13.25 59.34
N VAL A 13 -8.07 -12.46 60.41
CA VAL A 13 -6.88 -11.74 60.87
C VAL A 13 -6.37 -12.34 62.18
N GLY A 14 -5.04 -12.40 62.33
CA GLY A 14 -4.29 -12.38 63.61
C GLY A 14 -2.81 -12.04 63.29
N VAL A 15 -2.16 -10.93 63.68
CA VAL A 15 -1.90 -10.29 65.00
C VAL A 15 -0.95 -11.17 65.86
N LEU A 16 0.21 -10.78 66.40
CA LEU A 16 0.92 -9.52 66.79
C LEU A 16 2.44 -9.89 66.93
N LEU A 17 3.48 -9.04 66.77
CA LEU A 17 4.09 -8.12 67.77
C LEU A 17 5.48 -7.66 67.25
N GLY A 18 5.89 -6.41 67.54
CA GLY A 18 7.32 -6.07 67.65
C GLY A 18 7.80 -4.68 67.15
N THR A 19 7.52 -3.65 67.95
CA THR A 19 8.22 -2.34 68.17
C THR A 19 9.37 -1.81 67.28
N LEU A 20 9.28 -0.50 67.00
CA LEU A 20 10.25 0.41 66.36
C LEU A 20 11.59 0.61 67.09
N THR A 21 12.67 0.81 66.32
CA THR A 21 13.78 1.72 66.67
C THR A 21 14.39 2.36 65.41
N THR A 22 14.64 3.67 65.45
CA THR A 22 15.20 4.54 64.39
C THR A 22 16.73 4.56 64.38
N ILE A 23 17.42 4.52 63.22
CA ILE A 23 18.76 5.13 63.01
C ILE A 23 18.93 5.60 61.54
N SER A 24 19.51 6.79 61.35
CA SER A 24 19.92 7.44 60.08
C SER A 24 21.12 6.76 59.39
N PRO A 25 21.42 7.05 58.10
CA PRO A 25 22.46 6.36 57.34
C PRO A 25 23.86 6.98 57.56
N ALA A 26 24.91 6.15 57.50
CA ALA A 26 26.31 6.57 57.48
C ALA A 26 27.04 6.03 56.23
N LEU A 27 27.90 6.89 55.67
CA LEU A 27 28.74 6.75 54.48
C LEU A 27 29.72 5.56 54.48
N ALA A 28 30.03 5.03 53.29
CA ALA A 28 31.31 4.39 52.98
C ALA A 28 31.77 4.73 51.54
N ALA A 29 33.08 4.87 51.36
CA ALA A 29 33.82 5.51 50.25
C ALA A 29 34.14 4.57 49.04
N PRO A 30 34.70 5.06 47.91
CA PRO A 30 34.66 4.40 46.60
C PRO A 30 35.91 3.55 46.24
N PRO A 31 35.79 2.55 45.33
CA PRO A 31 36.90 1.87 44.67
C PRO A 31 37.27 2.51 43.28
N PRO A 32 38.37 2.10 42.62
CA PRO A 32 39.34 3.01 41.99
C PRO A 32 39.10 3.33 40.51
N LYS A 33 39.78 4.40 40.06
CA LYS A 33 39.82 4.97 38.70
C LYS A 33 40.52 4.02 37.69
N PRO A 34 39.96 3.78 36.49
CA PRO A 34 40.71 3.31 35.34
C PRO A 34 41.30 4.47 34.51
N GLU A 35 42.54 4.30 34.05
CA GLU A 35 43.25 5.18 33.10
C GLU A 35 42.75 5.00 31.65
N PRO A 36 42.99 5.97 30.75
CA PRO A 36 42.35 6.06 29.45
C PRO A 36 43.10 5.32 28.34
N GLY A 37 42.36 4.59 27.50
CA GLY A 37 42.88 3.96 26.29
C GLY A 37 41.78 3.58 25.29
N ALA A 38 41.62 4.43 24.26
CA ALA A 38 41.08 4.19 22.92
C ALA A 38 39.72 3.49 22.74
N SER A 39 38.64 4.28 22.63
CA SER A 39 37.38 3.90 21.95
C SER A 39 36.66 5.13 21.38
N ALA A 40 37.20 5.69 20.30
CA ALA A 40 36.67 6.91 19.66
C ALA A 40 35.86 6.77 18.35
N PRO A 41 35.60 5.61 17.69
CA PRO A 41 34.75 5.63 16.47
C PRO A 41 33.24 5.43 16.74
N LEU A 42 32.86 4.72 17.79
CA LEU A 42 31.48 4.20 17.95
C LEU A 42 30.46 5.26 18.41
N GLN A 43 30.88 6.30 19.15
CA GLN A 43 29.95 7.31 19.67
C GLN A 43 29.62 8.43 18.66
N GLU A 44 30.46 8.63 17.64
CA GLU A 44 30.20 9.61 16.57
C GLU A 44 29.25 9.03 15.50
N GLN A 45 29.39 7.74 15.16
CA GLN A 45 28.47 7.04 14.26
C GLN A 45 27.06 6.86 14.86
N GLN A 46 26.96 6.64 16.18
CA GLN A 46 25.65 6.52 16.85
C GLN A 46 24.94 7.88 17.03
N ARG A 47 25.68 9.00 17.07
CA ARG A 47 25.07 10.34 17.03
C ARG A 47 24.63 10.72 15.62
N SER A 48 25.38 10.35 14.59
CA SER A 48 25.01 10.58 13.18
C SER A 48 23.81 9.72 12.73
N ALA A 49 23.69 8.48 13.22
CA ALA A 49 22.55 7.60 12.92
C ALA A 49 21.27 7.98 13.70
N ALA A 50 21.40 8.63 14.85
CA ALA A 50 20.27 9.16 15.61
C ALA A 50 19.72 10.49 15.06
N GLU A 51 20.48 11.18 14.20
CA GLU A 51 20.05 12.42 13.53
C GLU A 51 19.43 12.15 12.14
N SER A 52 19.59 10.94 11.59
CA SER A 52 18.97 10.49 10.33
C SER A 52 17.68 9.67 10.50
N ALA A 53 17.19 9.50 11.72
CA ALA A 53 15.94 8.77 12.04
C ALA A 53 14.93 9.70 12.73
N ALA A 54 14.69 10.87 12.13
CA ALA A 54 13.54 11.68 12.51
C ALA A 54 12.27 11.09 11.87
N PRO A 55 11.12 11.04 12.56
CA PRO A 55 9.84 10.91 11.86
C PRO A 55 9.77 11.98 10.76
N GLY A 56 9.11 11.67 9.64
CA GLY A 56 8.85 12.66 8.59
C GLY A 56 8.42 13.98 9.20
N SER A 57 8.89 15.09 8.62
CA SER A 57 8.49 16.41 9.11
C SER A 57 6.96 16.52 9.09
N TYR A 58 6.34 17.28 10.01
CA TYR A 58 4.87 17.45 10.00
C TYR A 58 4.34 17.96 8.65
N GLN A 59 5.22 18.57 7.84
CA GLN A 59 4.95 18.94 6.47
C GLN A 59 4.78 17.74 5.53
N GLU A 60 5.66 16.76 5.63
CA GLU A 60 5.59 15.52 4.86
C GLU A 60 4.39 14.67 5.27
N ASP A 61 4.10 14.56 6.58
CA ASP A 61 2.91 13.86 7.10
C ASP A 61 1.61 14.45 6.53
N PHE A 62 1.52 15.79 6.49
CA PHE A 62 0.36 16.47 5.91
C PHE A 62 0.22 16.15 4.42
N VAL A 63 1.32 16.21 3.67
CA VAL A 63 1.32 15.96 2.22
C VAL A 63 0.97 14.51 1.90
N ALA A 64 1.44 13.55 2.71
CA ALA A 64 1.14 12.13 2.55
C ALA A 64 -0.37 11.83 2.65
N VAL A 65 -1.11 12.57 3.49
CA VAL A 65 -2.56 12.41 3.65
C VAL A 65 -3.36 13.31 2.69
N ALA A 66 -2.89 14.52 2.43
CA ALA A 66 -3.56 15.48 1.56
C ALA A 66 -3.48 15.09 0.07
N GLY A 67 -2.36 14.50 -0.36
CA GLY A 67 -2.14 14.03 -1.73
C GLY A 67 -3.26 13.11 -2.24
N PRO A 68 -3.48 11.92 -1.66
CA PRO A 68 -4.52 10.99 -2.11
C PRO A 68 -5.93 11.58 -2.05
N ALA A 69 -6.22 12.40 -1.02
CA ALA A 69 -7.51 13.07 -0.89
C ALA A 69 -7.76 14.05 -2.04
N ALA A 70 -6.74 14.83 -2.42
CA ALA A 70 -6.83 15.75 -3.55
C ALA A 70 -6.93 15.01 -4.89
N GLN A 71 -6.33 13.84 -5.03
CA GLN A 71 -6.44 13.02 -6.24
C GLN A 71 -7.84 12.50 -6.49
N ARG A 72 -8.50 11.95 -5.46
CA ARG A 72 -9.91 11.52 -5.56
C ARG A 72 -10.82 12.70 -5.90
N VAL A 73 -10.50 13.89 -5.40
CA VAL A 73 -11.23 15.12 -5.73
C VAL A 73 -10.95 15.57 -7.17
N ARG A 74 -9.71 15.43 -7.67
CA ARG A 74 -9.37 15.67 -9.08
C ARG A 74 -10.19 14.76 -9.99
N ASP A 75 -10.32 13.48 -9.66
CA ASP A 75 -11.08 12.51 -10.48
C ASP A 75 -12.57 12.89 -10.60
N ASP A 76 -13.14 13.48 -9.56
CA ASP A 76 -14.54 13.89 -9.53
C ASP A 76 -14.81 15.28 -10.13
N TYR A 77 -13.86 16.23 -10.00
CA TYR A 77 -14.08 17.65 -10.32
C TYR A 77 -13.14 18.22 -11.38
N ASP A 78 -12.17 17.45 -11.86
CA ASP A 78 -11.15 17.85 -12.83
C ASP A 78 -10.38 19.12 -12.41
N ILE A 79 -10.01 19.19 -11.12
CA ILE A 79 -9.20 20.28 -10.53
C ILE A 79 -7.81 19.73 -10.16
N PRO A 80 -6.70 20.39 -10.54
CA PRO A 80 -5.36 19.89 -10.23
C PRO A 80 -5.17 19.60 -8.74
N ALA A 81 -4.77 18.36 -8.43
CA ALA A 81 -4.54 17.90 -7.08
C ALA A 81 -3.39 18.69 -6.42
N SER A 82 -2.33 19.00 -7.17
CA SER A 82 -1.19 19.79 -6.70
C SER A 82 -1.61 21.17 -6.20
N THR A 83 -2.51 21.85 -6.92
CA THR A 83 -3.03 23.17 -6.53
C THR A 83 -3.92 23.09 -5.30
N THR A 84 -4.73 22.03 -5.20
CA THR A 84 -5.59 21.76 -4.04
C THR A 84 -4.74 21.53 -2.78
N VAL A 85 -3.70 20.69 -2.86
CA VAL A 85 -2.78 20.44 -1.74
C VAL A 85 -1.99 21.71 -1.39
N GLY A 86 -1.44 22.41 -2.39
CA GLY A 86 -0.66 23.63 -2.17
C GLY A 86 -1.46 24.73 -1.48
N GLN A 87 -2.73 24.93 -1.88
CA GLN A 87 -3.62 25.85 -1.19
C GLN A 87 -3.98 25.35 0.21
N ALA A 88 -4.33 24.07 0.37
CA ALA A 88 -4.65 23.51 1.68
C ALA A 88 -3.49 23.68 2.67
N ILE A 89 -2.23 23.49 2.24
CA ILE A 89 -1.04 23.75 3.05
C ILE A 89 -1.02 25.21 3.54
N LEU A 90 -1.18 26.15 2.61
CA LEU A 90 -1.06 27.58 2.88
C LEU A 90 -2.18 28.08 3.80
N GLU A 91 -3.42 27.68 3.51
CA GLU A 91 -4.62 28.12 4.24
C GLU A 91 -4.72 27.52 5.64
N SER A 92 -4.28 26.27 5.81
CA SER A 92 -4.45 25.54 7.08
C SER A 92 -3.20 25.52 7.95
N ASN A 93 -2.09 26.12 7.50
CA ASN A 93 -0.77 25.98 8.11
C ASN A 93 -0.42 24.49 8.32
N TRP A 94 -0.38 23.72 7.24
CA TRP A 94 -0.09 22.28 7.27
C TRP A 94 -1.07 21.49 8.16
N GLY A 95 -2.35 21.87 8.16
CA GLY A 95 -3.40 21.24 8.96
C GLY A 95 -3.40 21.64 10.44
N ARG A 96 -2.51 22.53 10.87
CA ARG A 96 -2.32 22.89 12.29
C ARG A 96 -3.13 24.08 12.75
N SER A 97 -3.84 24.76 11.85
CA SER A 97 -4.79 25.82 12.24
C SER A 97 -5.90 25.26 13.15
N GLY A 98 -6.49 26.11 13.98
CA GLY A 98 -7.62 25.70 14.84
C GLY A 98 -8.82 25.18 14.04
N LEU A 99 -9.04 25.69 12.81
CA LEU A 99 -10.12 25.26 11.92
C LEU A 99 -9.86 23.88 11.33
N SER A 100 -8.65 23.63 10.84
CA SER A 100 -8.28 22.33 10.26
C SER A 100 -8.11 21.24 11.31
N ALA A 101 -7.49 21.55 12.45
CA ALA A 101 -7.22 20.56 13.49
C ALA A 101 -8.47 20.08 14.23
N ASN A 102 -9.43 20.97 14.49
CA ASN A 102 -10.65 20.63 15.22
C ASN A 102 -11.79 20.21 14.29
N ASP A 103 -11.93 20.90 13.15
CA ASP A 103 -13.14 20.83 12.32
C ASP A 103 -12.87 20.36 10.88
N ARG A 104 -11.63 19.96 10.58
CA ARG A 104 -11.19 19.47 9.27
C ARG A 104 -11.46 20.48 8.14
N ASN A 105 -11.49 21.77 8.46
CA ASN A 105 -11.69 22.85 7.50
C ASN A 105 -10.34 23.42 7.05
N TYR A 106 -9.89 23.00 5.87
CA TYR A 106 -8.55 23.31 5.36
C TYR A 106 -8.48 24.58 4.51
N PHE A 107 -9.63 25.16 4.14
CA PHE A 107 -9.72 26.35 3.26
C PHE A 107 -10.40 27.55 3.93
N GLY A 108 -10.71 27.46 5.23
CA GLY A 108 -11.33 28.55 5.99
C GLY A 108 -12.76 28.88 5.55
N PHE A 109 -13.50 27.93 4.96
CA PHE A 109 -14.84 28.20 4.44
C PHE A 109 -15.82 28.56 5.55
N LYS A 110 -16.51 29.70 5.37
CA LYS A 110 -17.54 30.19 6.27
C LYS A 110 -18.89 29.54 5.96
N CYS A 111 -19.71 29.39 6.99
CA CYS A 111 -21.14 29.18 6.86
C CYS A 111 -21.84 30.52 6.59
N VAL A 112 -23.02 30.47 5.96
CA VAL A 112 -23.87 31.67 5.81
C VAL A 112 -24.41 32.09 7.19
N ASP A 113 -24.81 31.11 8.00
CA ASP A 113 -25.21 31.24 9.39
C ASP A 113 -25.02 29.88 10.11
N ALA A 114 -25.31 29.82 11.42
CA ALA A 114 -25.09 28.64 12.26
C ALA A 114 -25.81 27.35 11.78
N GLY A 115 -26.88 27.48 10.98
CA GLY A 115 -27.67 26.35 10.48
C GLY A 115 -27.43 26.02 9.01
N SER A 116 -26.51 26.73 8.35
CA SER A 116 -26.36 26.69 6.90
C SER A 116 -24.93 26.33 6.48
N PRO A 117 -24.51 25.06 6.68
CA PRO A 117 -23.16 24.59 6.35
C PRO A 117 -22.91 24.43 4.84
N GLY A 118 -23.98 24.40 4.04
CA GLY A 118 -23.90 24.07 2.61
C GLY A 118 -24.08 22.57 2.37
N PRO A 119 -23.79 22.09 1.15
CA PRO A 119 -24.17 20.74 0.71
C PRO A 119 -23.23 19.62 1.14
N ILE A 120 -22.00 19.92 1.58
CA ILE A 120 -20.97 18.91 1.92
C ILE A 120 -20.62 18.95 3.41
N ALA A 121 -20.46 20.13 3.99
CA ALA A 121 -20.15 20.28 5.40
C ALA A 121 -21.24 19.68 6.31
N VAL A 122 -20.83 19.05 7.41
CA VAL A 122 -21.71 18.37 8.37
C VAL A 122 -22.22 19.27 9.49
N GLY A 123 -21.74 20.51 9.54
CA GLY A 123 -22.16 21.47 10.55
C GLY A 123 -21.41 22.80 10.46
N CYS A 124 -21.68 23.67 11.43
CA CYS A 124 -21.03 24.96 11.59
C CYS A 124 -20.52 25.13 13.01
N HIS A 125 -19.37 25.79 13.17
CA HIS A 125 -18.77 26.10 14.47
C HIS A 125 -18.31 27.57 14.49
N ALA A 126 -18.57 28.25 15.61
CA ALA A 126 -18.23 29.65 15.78
C ALA A 126 -16.76 29.81 16.23
N TYR A 127 -16.01 30.63 15.52
CA TYR A 127 -14.66 31.04 15.90
C TYR A 127 -14.55 32.56 15.89
N ASP A 128 -13.73 33.08 16.80
CA ASP A 128 -13.31 34.47 16.74
C ASP A 128 -12.23 34.64 15.65
N THR A 129 -12.51 35.53 14.71
CA THR A 129 -11.66 35.85 13.56
C THR A 129 -11.35 37.35 13.57
N THR A 130 -10.26 37.76 12.93
CA THR A 130 -9.95 39.18 12.77
C THR A 130 -10.35 39.63 11.38
N GLU A 131 -11.27 40.59 11.28
CA GLU A 131 -11.63 41.22 10.02
C GLU A 131 -10.97 42.60 9.91
N CYS A 132 -10.34 42.88 8.77
CA CYS A 132 -9.55 44.09 8.54
C CYS A 132 -10.15 44.94 7.42
N THR A 133 -11.19 45.72 7.73
CA THR A 133 -11.81 46.67 6.78
C THR A 133 -12.50 47.84 7.53
N PRO A 134 -11.97 49.09 7.57
CA PRO A 134 -10.62 49.60 7.25
C PRO A 134 -9.62 49.48 8.42
N GLY A 135 -9.93 48.66 9.43
CA GLY A 135 -9.08 48.36 10.57
C GLY A 135 -9.39 46.97 11.11
N CYS A 136 -8.41 46.33 11.76
CA CYS A 136 -8.53 44.97 12.25
C CYS A 136 -9.29 44.91 13.58
N HIS A 137 -10.37 44.13 13.62
CA HIS A 137 -11.15 43.90 14.83
C HIS A 137 -11.59 42.44 14.90
N THR A 138 -11.72 41.91 16.12
CA THR A 138 -12.19 40.55 16.34
C THR A 138 -13.71 40.49 16.14
N VAL A 139 -14.17 39.56 15.32
CA VAL A 139 -15.56 39.25 15.06
C VAL A 139 -15.75 37.74 15.18
N THR A 140 -16.88 37.30 15.72
CA THR A 140 -17.24 35.88 15.71
C THR A 140 -17.88 35.54 14.36
N ALA A 141 -17.32 34.56 13.64
CA ALA A 141 -17.88 34.04 12.41
C ALA A 141 -18.12 32.53 12.51
N TRP A 142 -19.08 32.04 11.73
CA TRP A 142 -19.38 30.62 11.63
C TRP A 142 -18.57 30.00 10.50
N PHE A 143 -17.84 28.94 10.80
CA PHE A 143 -17.04 28.18 9.85
C PHE A 143 -17.63 26.79 9.65
N ARG A 144 -17.49 26.26 8.44
CA ARG A 144 -17.94 24.91 8.09
C ARG A 144 -17.13 23.87 8.85
N VAL A 145 -17.78 22.79 9.23
CA VAL A 145 -17.21 21.59 9.85
C VAL A 145 -17.35 20.43 8.86
N TYR A 146 -16.28 19.66 8.67
CA TYR A 146 -16.25 18.55 7.73
C TYR A 146 -16.03 17.20 8.41
N ALA A 147 -16.60 16.14 7.84
CA ALA A 147 -16.38 14.78 8.33
C ALA A 147 -14.97 14.26 7.99
N SER A 148 -14.36 14.74 6.91
CA SER A 148 -13.00 14.34 6.50
C SER A 148 -12.25 15.49 5.80
N MET A 149 -10.94 15.33 5.63
CA MET A 149 -10.13 16.22 4.78
C MET A 149 -10.64 16.22 3.34
N GLU A 150 -11.01 15.05 2.83
CA GLU A 150 -11.55 14.90 1.50
C GLU A 150 -12.85 15.69 1.33
N ASP A 151 -13.77 15.68 2.30
CA ASP A 151 -15.00 16.49 2.24
C ASP A 151 -14.70 17.99 2.14
N SER A 152 -13.71 18.48 2.89
CA SER A 152 -13.26 19.88 2.77
C SER A 152 -12.68 20.18 1.39
N PHE A 153 -11.98 19.24 0.77
CA PHE A 153 -11.39 19.38 -0.56
C PHE A 153 -12.46 19.31 -1.65
N ARG A 154 -13.45 18.43 -1.52
CA ARG A 154 -14.62 18.35 -2.40
C ARG A 154 -15.42 19.65 -2.38
N ASP A 155 -15.63 20.25 -1.21
CA ASP A 155 -16.34 21.54 -1.10
C ASP A 155 -15.55 22.68 -1.78
N TYR A 156 -14.22 22.67 -1.64
CA TYR A 156 -13.32 23.57 -2.36
C TYR A 156 -13.44 23.40 -3.88
N ALA A 157 -13.29 22.18 -4.40
CA ALA A 157 -13.40 21.92 -5.83
C ALA A 157 -14.81 22.23 -6.38
N ARG A 158 -15.85 21.98 -5.58
CA ARG A 158 -17.23 22.38 -5.90
C ARG A 158 -17.36 23.90 -6.01
N LEU A 159 -16.74 24.69 -5.13
CA LEU A 159 -16.76 26.16 -5.25
C LEU A 159 -16.18 26.61 -6.58
N LEU A 160 -15.02 26.06 -6.96
CA LEU A 160 -14.35 26.41 -8.22
C LEU A 160 -15.20 26.05 -9.44
N THR A 161 -15.88 24.91 -9.42
CA THR A 161 -16.64 24.40 -10.56
C THR A 161 -18.08 24.93 -10.65
N THR A 162 -18.65 25.48 -9.57
CA THR A 162 -20.09 25.84 -9.54
C THR A 162 -20.38 27.32 -9.31
N SER A 163 -19.43 28.14 -8.86
CA SER A 163 -19.71 29.54 -8.48
C SER A 163 -19.78 30.52 -9.65
N GLY A 164 -19.32 30.14 -10.85
CA GLY A 164 -19.15 31.03 -12.01
C GLY A 164 -17.97 32.00 -11.88
N LEU A 165 -17.52 32.28 -10.65
CA LEU A 165 -16.42 33.21 -10.36
C LEU A 165 -15.06 32.70 -10.88
N TYR A 166 -14.91 31.39 -11.05
CA TYR A 166 -13.67 30.74 -11.46
C TYR A 166 -13.74 30.13 -12.87
N ASP A 167 -14.79 30.43 -13.65
CA ASP A 167 -14.96 29.86 -15.00
C ASP A 167 -13.77 30.16 -15.92
N HIS A 168 -13.11 31.30 -15.75
CA HIS A 168 -11.90 31.66 -16.51
C HIS A 168 -10.67 30.84 -16.15
N ALA A 169 -10.66 30.17 -14.98
CA ALA A 169 -9.57 29.30 -14.55
C ALA A 169 -9.73 27.87 -15.08
N LEU A 170 -10.95 27.40 -15.28
CA LEU A 170 -11.24 26.00 -15.68
C LEU A 170 -10.57 25.56 -17.00
N PRO A 171 -10.34 26.41 -18.02
CA PRO A 171 -9.58 26.01 -19.21
C PRO A 171 -8.12 25.63 -18.91
N TYR A 172 -7.56 26.09 -17.79
CA TYR A 172 -6.17 25.83 -17.39
C TYR A 172 -6.04 24.62 -16.46
N ARG A 173 -7.08 23.83 -16.22
CA ARG A 173 -7.06 22.71 -15.27
C ARG A 173 -6.10 21.55 -15.59
N HIS A 174 -5.43 21.59 -16.74
CA HIS A 174 -4.32 20.69 -17.10
C HIS A 174 -2.95 21.39 -17.13
N ASP A 175 -2.90 22.64 -16.67
CA ASP A 175 -1.68 23.42 -16.39
C ASP A 175 -1.81 23.98 -14.95
N PRO A 176 -1.32 23.24 -13.94
CA PRO A 176 -1.52 23.60 -12.54
C PRO A 176 -1.01 25.00 -12.17
N ARG A 177 0.07 25.46 -12.81
CA ARG A 177 0.65 26.79 -12.57
C ARG A 177 -0.22 27.90 -13.18
N ALA A 178 -0.73 27.70 -14.39
CA ALA A 178 -1.67 28.64 -15.00
C ALA A 178 -3.02 28.63 -14.26
N PHE A 179 -3.48 27.45 -13.82
CA PHE A 179 -4.70 27.28 -13.04
C PHE A 179 -4.66 28.09 -11.74
N ILE A 180 -3.64 27.88 -10.90
CA ILE A 180 -3.54 28.60 -9.64
C ILE A 180 -3.33 30.11 -9.83
N THR A 181 -2.64 30.51 -10.90
CA THR A 181 -2.50 31.93 -11.26
C THR A 181 -3.87 32.55 -11.57
N ALA A 182 -4.76 31.83 -12.25
CA ALA A 182 -6.11 32.27 -12.55
C ALA A 182 -7.05 32.24 -11.32
N VAL A 183 -6.87 31.28 -10.41
CA VAL A 183 -7.64 31.15 -9.16
C VAL A 183 -7.25 32.20 -8.12
N ALA A 184 -5.98 32.60 -8.07
CA ALA A 184 -5.47 33.50 -7.02
C ALA A 184 -6.20 34.85 -6.95
N HIS A 185 -6.54 35.44 -8.10
CA HIS A 185 -7.07 36.80 -8.14
C HIS A 185 -8.48 36.93 -7.51
N PRO A 186 -9.45 36.03 -7.78
CA PRO A 186 -10.70 36.02 -7.04
C PRO A 186 -10.60 35.46 -5.62
N TYR A 187 -9.63 34.59 -5.35
CA TYR A 187 -9.54 33.85 -4.09
C TYR A 187 -8.88 34.67 -2.96
N ALA A 188 -7.79 35.39 -3.26
CA ALA A 188 -6.99 36.11 -2.27
C ALA A 188 -6.65 37.54 -2.73
N THR A 189 -6.53 38.46 -1.78
CA THR A 189 -6.09 39.85 -2.04
C THR A 189 -4.58 40.01 -2.06
N ASP A 190 -3.83 38.97 -1.66
CA ASP A 190 -2.38 38.95 -1.64
C ASP A 190 -1.82 38.83 -3.07
N PRO A 191 -1.05 39.82 -3.57
CA PRO A 191 -0.52 39.80 -4.93
C PRO A 191 0.46 38.64 -5.17
N ASP A 192 1.08 38.09 -4.13
CA ASP A 192 2.04 37.00 -4.22
C ASP A 192 1.41 35.62 -3.97
N TYR A 193 0.08 35.53 -3.83
CA TYR A 193 -0.61 34.29 -3.45
C TYR A 193 -0.29 33.13 -4.39
N ALA A 194 -0.44 33.33 -5.70
CA ALA A 194 -0.13 32.30 -6.70
C ALA A 194 1.34 31.84 -6.59
N ALA A 195 2.27 32.78 -6.43
CA ALA A 195 3.69 32.48 -6.31
C ALA A 195 4.01 31.66 -5.05
N LYS A 196 3.31 31.92 -3.93
CA LYS A 196 3.47 31.14 -2.68
C LYS A 196 2.97 29.71 -2.84
N VAL A 197 1.79 29.53 -3.44
CA VAL A 197 1.23 28.19 -3.69
C VAL A 197 2.11 27.42 -4.66
N ILE A 198 2.54 28.06 -5.75
CA ILE A 198 3.51 27.48 -6.69
C ILE A 198 4.82 27.11 -6.00
N GLY A 199 5.33 27.96 -5.10
CA GLY A 199 6.54 27.65 -4.34
C GLY A 199 6.39 26.41 -3.45
N LEU A 200 5.20 26.20 -2.87
CA LEU A 200 4.87 24.98 -2.14
C LEU A 200 4.77 23.76 -3.06
N MET A 201 4.12 23.93 -4.22
CA MET A 201 4.03 22.88 -5.25
C MET A 201 5.42 22.43 -5.72
N ASP A 202 6.32 23.38 -5.96
CA ASP A 202 7.69 23.12 -6.40
C ASP A 202 8.53 22.49 -5.27
N SER A 203 8.45 23.04 -4.05
CA SER A 203 9.29 22.60 -2.91
C SER A 203 8.94 21.21 -2.38
N TYR A 204 7.67 20.82 -2.50
CA TYR A 204 7.17 19.53 -2.02
C TYR A 204 6.79 18.60 -3.16
N ASP A 205 7.14 18.94 -4.41
CA ASP A 205 6.85 18.17 -5.61
C ASP A 205 5.38 17.72 -5.69
N LEU A 206 4.45 18.65 -5.45
CA LEU A 206 3.03 18.32 -5.37
C LEU A 206 2.43 17.92 -6.73
N TYR A 207 3.13 18.20 -7.84
CA TYR A 207 2.72 17.82 -9.19
C TYR A 207 2.61 16.30 -9.37
N ARG A 208 3.32 15.50 -8.56
CA ARG A 208 3.15 14.04 -8.54
C ARG A 208 1.70 13.60 -8.26
N PHE A 209 0.90 14.48 -7.67
CA PHE A 209 -0.52 14.21 -7.45
C PHE A 209 -1.39 14.48 -8.67
N ASP A 210 -0.95 15.21 -9.69
CA ASP A 210 -1.80 15.56 -10.84
C ASP A 210 -1.95 14.42 -11.85
N SER A 211 -1.05 13.43 -11.85
CA SER A 211 -1.00 12.31 -12.79
C SER A 211 -1.87 11.10 -12.41
N GLY A 212 -2.65 11.16 -11.32
CA GLY A 212 -3.46 10.02 -10.85
C GLY A 212 -2.71 8.95 -10.08
N THR A 213 -1.42 9.16 -9.85
CA THR A 213 -0.55 8.24 -9.14
C THR A 213 -0.58 8.52 -7.63
N GLN A 214 -1.19 7.64 -6.82
CA GLN A 214 -1.21 7.77 -5.35
C GLN A 214 0.20 8.02 -4.76
N PRO A 215 0.37 8.84 -3.71
CA PRO A 215 1.61 8.85 -2.94
C PRO A 215 1.83 7.46 -2.36
N GLY A 216 2.98 6.92 -2.73
CA GLY A 216 3.27 5.49 -2.83
C GLY A 216 4.22 5.29 -4.02
N ALA A 217 3.96 5.98 -5.13
CA ALA A 217 4.83 5.98 -6.30
C ALA A 217 5.64 7.29 -6.40
N MET A 218 6.94 7.13 -6.51
CA MET A 218 7.91 8.20 -6.72
C MET A 218 7.76 8.78 -8.14
N PRO A 219 8.19 10.04 -8.40
CA PRO A 219 8.35 10.53 -9.77
C PRO A 219 9.38 9.64 -10.48
N GLY A 220 8.88 8.81 -11.39
CA GLY A 220 9.51 7.59 -11.92
C GLY A 220 8.46 6.61 -12.44
N ASP A 221 7.21 6.74 -12.01
CA ASP A 221 6.08 5.85 -12.33
C ASP A 221 5.43 6.04 -13.73
N GLU A 222 6.15 6.63 -14.70
CA GLU A 222 5.92 6.35 -16.12
C GLU A 222 6.76 5.16 -16.63
N GLY A 223 7.51 4.51 -15.74
CA GLY A 223 8.25 3.29 -15.99
C GLY A 223 7.66 2.11 -15.24
N ILE A 224 7.23 1.09 -15.98
CA ILE A 224 7.16 -0.33 -15.62
C ILE A 224 7.13 -0.68 -14.11
N ALA A 225 5.99 -1.15 -13.59
CA ALA A 225 5.88 -1.79 -12.28
C ALA A 225 5.36 -3.25 -12.37
N ALA A 226 5.78 -4.02 -11.36
CA ALA A 226 5.87 -5.47 -11.08
C ALA A 226 6.13 -6.51 -12.19
N SER A 227 6.77 -7.59 -11.72
CA SER A 227 7.43 -8.60 -12.51
C SER A 227 6.88 -9.99 -12.15
N ALA A 228 6.10 -10.65 -13.01
CA ALA A 228 5.79 -12.05 -12.75
C ALA A 228 7.05 -12.89 -12.97
N SER A 229 7.40 -13.78 -12.05
CA SER A 229 8.57 -14.62 -12.22
C SER A 229 8.34 -16.06 -11.80
N TYR A 230 8.95 -16.98 -12.54
CA TYR A 230 8.92 -18.40 -12.24
C TYR A 230 10.13 -19.10 -12.86
N ARG A 231 10.37 -20.33 -12.43
CA ARG A 231 11.38 -21.20 -13.03
C ARG A 231 10.76 -22.10 -14.07
N TYR A 232 11.33 -22.10 -15.27
CA TYR A 232 11.03 -23.10 -16.29
C TYR A 232 12.30 -23.86 -16.66
N GLY A 233 12.31 -25.18 -16.43
CA GLY A 233 13.51 -25.98 -16.58
C GLY A 233 14.65 -25.46 -15.68
N ASN A 234 15.73 -24.98 -16.29
CA ASN A 234 16.89 -24.40 -15.59
C ASN A 234 16.99 -22.88 -15.68
N GLN A 235 15.97 -22.22 -16.24
CA GLN A 235 15.98 -20.79 -16.50
C GLN A 235 15.01 -20.07 -15.57
N GLU A 236 15.40 -18.87 -15.17
CA GLU A 236 14.56 -17.93 -14.45
C GLU A 236 13.90 -17.04 -15.48
N HIS A 237 12.57 -16.98 -15.45
CA HIS A 237 11.78 -16.16 -16.38
C HIS A 237 11.10 -15.06 -15.60
N MET A 238 11.10 -13.87 -16.18
CA MET A 238 10.49 -12.68 -15.64
C MET A 238 9.66 -11.98 -16.72
N PHE A 239 8.45 -11.56 -16.38
CA PHE A 239 7.56 -10.80 -17.24
C PHE A 239 7.27 -9.44 -16.62
N SER A 240 7.42 -8.36 -17.38
CA SER A 240 7.11 -7.01 -16.91
C SER A 240 6.48 -6.15 -18.00
N LYS A 241 5.84 -5.05 -17.62
CA LYS A 241 5.20 -4.11 -18.55
C LYS A 241 6.20 -3.10 -19.11
N GLY A 242 6.58 -3.14 -20.38
CA GLY A 242 7.38 -2.11 -21.05
C GLY A 242 6.88 -0.67 -20.81
N ALA A 243 7.78 0.33 -20.85
CA ALA A 243 7.42 1.74 -20.74
C ALA A 243 6.53 2.20 -21.91
N ASP A 244 6.61 1.49 -23.03
CA ASP A 244 5.74 1.61 -24.20
C ASP A 244 4.44 0.78 -24.09
N GLY A 245 4.21 0.10 -22.97
CA GLY A 245 3.08 -0.80 -22.75
C GLY A 245 3.29 -2.22 -23.29
N ALA A 246 4.46 -2.57 -23.82
CA ALA A 246 4.73 -3.93 -24.27
C ALA A 246 4.76 -4.94 -23.11
N LEU A 247 4.61 -6.23 -23.40
CA LEU A 247 4.98 -7.29 -22.46
C LEU A 247 6.46 -7.61 -22.69
N LEU A 248 7.30 -7.34 -21.70
CA LEU A 248 8.71 -7.72 -21.70
C LEU A 248 8.86 -9.08 -21.05
N HIS A 249 9.69 -9.94 -21.63
CA HIS A 249 10.08 -11.24 -21.10
C HIS A 249 11.59 -11.31 -20.97
N SER A 250 12.10 -11.26 -19.76
CA SER A 250 13.53 -11.41 -19.46
C SER A 250 13.80 -12.79 -18.91
N TYR A 251 14.87 -13.44 -19.36
CA TYR A 251 15.22 -14.76 -18.85
C TYR A 251 16.72 -15.00 -18.78
N ASN A 252 17.12 -15.82 -17.80
CA ASN A 252 18.52 -16.19 -17.60
C ASN A 252 18.87 -17.44 -18.42
N THR A 253 19.87 -17.33 -19.30
CA THR A 253 20.37 -18.46 -20.10
C THR A 253 21.43 -19.32 -19.38
N GLY A 254 21.90 -18.86 -18.22
CA GLY A 254 23.07 -19.39 -17.51
C GLY A 254 24.39 -18.72 -17.91
N GLU A 255 24.42 -17.99 -19.03
CA GLU A 255 25.59 -17.22 -19.49
C GLU A 255 25.31 -15.71 -19.51
N ALA A 256 24.08 -15.32 -19.84
CA ALA A 256 23.62 -13.95 -19.93
C ALA A 256 22.11 -13.83 -19.65
N ILE A 257 21.67 -12.63 -19.31
CA ILE A 257 20.26 -12.26 -19.31
C ILE A 257 19.88 -11.88 -20.73
N GLU A 258 18.88 -12.57 -21.26
CA GLU A 258 18.24 -12.22 -22.53
C GLU A 258 16.88 -11.57 -22.27
N SER A 259 16.37 -10.81 -23.24
CA SER A 259 15.07 -10.16 -23.12
C SER A 259 14.38 -10.06 -24.47
N GLU A 260 13.09 -10.36 -24.45
CA GLU A 260 12.16 -10.28 -25.56
C GLU A 260 11.08 -9.25 -25.25
N SER A 261 10.50 -8.67 -26.29
CA SER A 261 9.43 -7.69 -26.19
C SER A 261 8.30 -8.09 -27.12
N TYR A 262 7.11 -8.25 -26.54
CA TYR A 262 5.88 -8.57 -27.25
C TYR A 262 5.00 -7.32 -27.30
N PRO A 263 4.71 -6.78 -28.50
CA PRO A 263 3.85 -5.61 -28.64
C PRO A 263 2.50 -5.82 -27.98
N ALA A 264 2.16 -4.92 -27.07
CA ALA A 264 0.91 -4.95 -26.31
C ALA A 264 0.59 -3.55 -25.80
N GLU A 265 -0.55 -3.41 -25.13
CA GLU A 265 -0.96 -2.19 -24.44
C GLU A 265 -1.26 -2.53 -22.97
N LEU A 266 -0.27 -3.00 -22.23
CA LEU A 266 -0.42 -3.34 -20.81
C LEU A 266 -0.79 -2.07 -20.03
N ALA A 267 -1.89 -2.14 -19.29
CA ALA A 267 -2.28 -1.11 -18.33
C ALA A 267 -1.81 -1.48 -16.91
N GLY A 268 -1.72 -2.77 -16.59
CA GLY A 268 -1.31 -3.27 -15.29
C GLY A 268 -0.18 -4.29 -15.35
N GLU A 269 0.05 -4.95 -14.22
CA GLU A 269 1.16 -5.86 -13.98
C GLU A 269 0.79 -7.28 -14.46
N PRO A 270 1.72 -8.01 -15.09
CA PRO A 270 1.48 -9.38 -15.49
C PRO A 270 1.55 -10.33 -14.28
N VAL A 271 0.83 -11.46 -14.37
CA VAL A 271 1.04 -12.66 -13.55
C VAL A 271 1.38 -13.83 -14.47
N ALA A 272 2.24 -14.73 -14.02
CA ALA A 272 2.67 -15.87 -14.80
C ALA A 272 2.73 -17.13 -13.96
N TYR A 273 2.34 -18.26 -14.55
CA TYR A 273 2.43 -19.57 -13.93
C TYR A 273 2.45 -20.67 -15.00
N VAL A 274 2.80 -21.89 -14.59
CA VAL A 274 2.94 -23.04 -15.47
C VAL A 274 1.78 -24.01 -15.27
N ALA A 275 1.18 -24.46 -16.38
CA ALA A 275 0.16 -25.50 -16.40
C ALA A 275 0.68 -26.71 -17.19
N GLY A 276 1.09 -27.77 -16.50
CA GLY A 276 1.80 -28.88 -17.13
C GLY A 276 3.18 -28.42 -17.64
N ASP A 277 3.39 -28.47 -18.95
CA ASP A 277 4.61 -27.95 -19.60
C ASP A 277 4.37 -26.59 -20.29
N GLN A 278 3.13 -26.08 -20.26
CA GLN A 278 2.75 -24.84 -20.92
C GLN A 278 2.93 -23.65 -19.98
N GLN A 279 3.48 -22.57 -20.52
CA GLN A 279 3.69 -21.31 -19.83
C GLN A 279 2.50 -20.40 -20.11
N HIS A 280 2.01 -19.71 -19.08
CA HIS A 280 0.86 -18.81 -19.17
C HIS A 280 1.18 -17.48 -18.52
N VAL A 281 0.84 -16.38 -19.19
CA VAL A 281 0.95 -15.02 -18.70
C VAL A 281 -0.37 -14.31 -18.90
N PHE A 282 -0.87 -13.67 -17.84
CA PHE A 282 -2.06 -12.83 -17.88
C PHE A 282 -1.69 -11.41 -17.49
N ALA A 283 -2.25 -10.41 -18.17
CA ALA A 283 -2.03 -9.02 -17.80
C ALA A 283 -3.25 -8.17 -18.10
N LEU A 284 -3.48 -7.14 -17.28
CA LEU A 284 -4.46 -6.11 -17.58
C LEU A 284 -3.98 -5.26 -18.76
N LEU A 285 -4.81 -5.16 -19.79
CA LEU A 285 -4.61 -4.31 -20.96
C LEU A 285 -5.42 -3.01 -20.83
N THR A 286 -5.01 -2.00 -21.60
CA THR A 286 -5.81 -0.79 -21.86
C THR A 286 -7.23 -1.15 -22.32
N GLY A 287 -8.18 -0.29 -21.95
CA GLY A 287 -9.59 -0.49 -22.26
C GLY A 287 -10.24 -1.60 -21.44
N ASN A 288 -9.70 -1.91 -20.25
CA ASN A 288 -10.28 -2.84 -19.28
C ASN A 288 -10.40 -4.28 -19.82
N ARG A 289 -9.32 -4.81 -20.41
CA ARG A 289 -9.30 -6.14 -21.03
C ARG A 289 -8.25 -7.03 -20.38
N LEU A 290 -8.47 -8.35 -20.36
CA LEU A 290 -7.46 -9.32 -19.95
C LEU A 290 -6.72 -9.83 -21.19
N GLY A 291 -5.41 -9.62 -21.25
CA GLY A 291 -4.53 -10.31 -22.18
C GLY A 291 -4.10 -11.66 -21.63
N HIS A 292 -3.97 -12.66 -22.50
CA HIS A 292 -3.45 -13.98 -22.17
C HIS A 292 -2.42 -14.38 -23.23
N TRP A 293 -1.19 -14.67 -22.80
CA TRP A 293 -0.12 -15.23 -23.61
C TRP A 293 0.17 -16.63 -23.14
N PHE A 294 0.31 -17.57 -24.07
CA PHE A 294 0.66 -18.94 -23.73
C PHE A 294 1.51 -19.60 -24.80
N TRP A 295 2.42 -20.47 -24.37
CA TRP A 295 3.30 -21.20 -25.28
C TRP A 295 3.83 -22.48 -24.66
N ASN A 296 4.09 -23.43 -25.53
CA ASN A 296 4.82 -24.64 -25.19
C ASN A 296 6.32 -24.36 -25.24
N PRO A 297 7.14 -25.21 -24.60
CA PRO A 297 8.59 -25.03 -24.52
C PRO A 297 9.29 -25.06 -25.88
N THR A 298 8.65 -25.65 -26.88
CA THR A 298 9.16 -25.78 -28.24
C THR A 298 8.67 -24.70 -29.20
N ASP A 299 7.75 -23.86 -28.75
CA ASP A 299 7.19 -22.79 -29.58
C ASP A 299 8.20 -21.65 -29.66
N ALA A 300 8.29 -21.01 -30.82
CA ALA A 300 9.23 -19.91 -31.03
C ALA A 300 8.71 -18.56 -30.50
N ASP A 301 7.38 -18.39 -30.45
CA ASP A 301 6.70 -17.17 -30.03
C ASP A 301 5.43 -17.53 -29.23
N PRO A 302 4.98 -16.67 -28.31
CA PRO A 302 3.73 -16.86 -27.61
C PRO A 302 2.51 -16.73 -28.52
N THR A 303 1.51 -17.59 -28.27
CA THR A 303 0.15 -17.35 -28.74
C THR A 303 -0.49 -16.29 -27.84
N PHE A 304 -1.18 -15.31 -28.43
CA PHE A 304 -1.85 -14.24 -27.71
C PHE A 304 -3.36 -14.22 -28.00
N GLU A 305 -4.15 -14.01 -26.94
CA GLU A 305 -5.58 -13.73 -27.04
C GLU A 305 -6.01 -12.64 -26.03
N VAL A 306 -7.11 -11.97 -26.35
CA VAL A 306 -7.83 -11.15 -25.36
C VAL A 306 -8.85 -12.07 -24.70
N ALA A 307 -8.50 -12.57 -23.51
CA ALA A 307 -9.30 -13.55 -22.79
C ALA A 307 -10.65 -12.96 -22.35
N ALA A 308 -10.65 -11.74 -21.80
CA ALA A 308 -11.88 -11.14 -21.28
C ALA A 308 -11.92 -9.61 -21.38
N SER A 309 -13.09 -9.07 -21.09
CA SER A 309 -13.34 -7.62 -20.97
C SER A 309 -13.86 -7.27 -19.59
N ASP A 310 -14.05 -5.97 -19.33
CA ASP A 310 -14.51 -5.44 -18.05
C ASP A 310 -13.62 -5.81 -16.86
N ILE A 311 -12.30 -5.79 -17.05
CA ILE A 311 -11.30 -5.99 -15.99
C ILE A 311 -10.74 -4.65 -15.52
N ALA A 312 -10.60 -4.47 -14.21
CA ALA A 312 -10.17 -3.22 -13.57
C ALA A 312 -9.02 -3.39 -12.56
N GLY A 313 -8.48 -4.59 -12.39
CA GLY A 313 -7.35 -4.87 -11.50
C GLY A 313 -6.39 -5.89 -12.12
N ASN A 314 -5.19 -6.01 -11.56
CA ASN A 314 -4.22 -7.00 -12.02
C ASN A 314 -4.74 -8.41 -11.75
N PRO A 315 -4.45 -9.36 -12.67
CA PRO A 315 -4.84 -10.74 -12.48
C PRO A 315 -3.94 -11.47 -11.50
N THR A 316 -4.49 -12.51 -10.86
CA THR A 316 -3.75 -13.59 -10.21
C THR A 316 -4.27 -14.93 -10.75
N GLY A 317 -3.60 -16.04 -10.48
CA GLY A 317 -4.07 -17.33 -10.97
C GLY A 317 -3.22 -18.52 -10.58
N TYR A 318 -3.72 -19.70 -10.91
CA TYR A 318 -3.04 -20.97 -10.71
C TYR A 318 -3.58 -22.02 -11.70
N ALA A 319 -2.85 -23.13 -11.84
CA ALA A 319 -3.35 -24.32 -12.50
C ALA A 319 -3.83 -25.35 -11.45
N PHE A 320 -5.03 -25.92 -11.62
CA PHE A 320 -5.57 -26.91 -10.69
C PHE A 320 -6.47 -27.91 -11.40
N GLY A 321 -6.34 -29.21 -11.10
CA GLY A 321 -7.22 -30.24 -11.67
C GLY A 321 -7.22 -30.33 -13.20
N GLY A 322 -6.12 -29.91 -13.86
CA GLY A 322 -6.01 -29.81 -15.32
C GLY A 322 -6.67 -28.55 -15.92
N GLN A 323 -7.18 -27.66 -15.07
CA GLN A 323 -7.77 -26.39 -15.45
C GLN A 323 -6.78 -25.24 -15.23
N LEU A 324 -6.95 -24.19 -16.03
CA LEU A 324 -6.28 -22.91 -15.87
C LEU A 324 -7.25 -21.94 -15.19
N HIS A 325 -6.83 -21.24 -14.14
CA HIS A 325 -7.67 -20.30 -13.41
C HIS A 325 -7.01 -18.93 -13.34
N ALA A 326 -7.75 -17.89 -13.69
CA ALA A 326 -7.38 -16.49 -13.48
C ALA A 326 -8.48 -15.76 -12.71
N PHE A 327 -8.06 -14.86 -11.82
CA PHE A 327 -8.95 -14.03 -11.02
C PHE A 327 -8.52 -12.58 -11.12
N ALA A 328 -9.48 -11.66 -11.25
CA ALA A 328 -9.19 -10.23 -11.28
C ALA A 328 -10.39 -9.44 -10.77
N ARG A 329 -10.17 -8.20 -10.34
CA ARG A 329 -11.27 -7.27 -10.07
C ARG A 329 -11.92 -6.85 -11.38
N GLY A 330 -13.24 -6.99 -11.51
CA GLY A 330 -14.03 -6.46 -12.61
C GLY A 330 -14.32 -4.96 -12.47
N THR A 331 -14.72 -4.30 -13.56
CA THR A 331 -15.11 -2.88 -13.55
C THR A 331 -16.36 -2.59 -12.71
N ASP A 332 -17.15 -3.61 -12.41
CA ASP A 332 -18.27 -3.59 -11.47
C ASP A 332 -17.86 -3.80 -9.99
N GLY A 333 -16.56 -3.95 -9.74
CA GLY A 333 -15.99 -4.23 -8.42
C GLY A 333 -16.20 -5.67 -7.95
N LYS A 334 -16.72 -6.58 -8.78
CA LYS A 334 -16.81 -8.01 -8.44
C LYS A 334 -15.47 -8.70 -8.67
N LEU A 335 -15.25 -9.78 -7.94
CA LEU A 335 -14.16 -10.69 -8.24
C LEU A 335 -14.60 -11.55 -9.44
N LYS A 336 -13.96 -11.34 -10.60
CA LYS A 336 -14.13 -12.16 -11.80
C LYS A 336 -13.27 -13.40 -11.68
N HIS A 337 -13.85 -14.54 -12.03
CA HIS A 337 -13.17 -15.83 -12.15
C HIS A 337 -13.28 -16.30 -13.60
N LEU A 338 -12.13 -16.60 -14.18
CA LEU A 338 -11.95 -17.01 -15.57
C LEU A 338 -11.26 -18.37 -15.56
N TYR A 339 -11.86 -19.37 -16.19
CA TYR A 339 -11.23 -20.69 -16.22
C TYR A 339 -11.44 -21.45 -17.53
N TRP A 340 -10.43 -22.26 -17.86
CA TRP A 340 -10.40 -23.14 -19.03
C TRP A 340 -10.45 -24.59 -18.57
N ALA A 341 -11.51 -25.30 -18.95
CA ALA A 341 -11.73 -26.68 -18.55
C ALA A 341 -11.15 -27.69 -19.59
N PRO A 342 -10.59 -28.83 -19.14
CA PRO A 342 -10.16 -29.90 -20.03
C PRO A 342 -11.26 -30.33 -21.02
N GLY A 343 -10.99 -30.17 -22.31
CA GLY A 343 -11.90 -30.59 -23.37
C GLY A 343 -13.02 -29.59 -23.70
N GLU A 344 -13.11 -28.47 -22.98
CA GLU A 344 -13.95 -27.33 -23.36
C GLU A 344 -13.09 -26.33 -24.15
N PRO A 345 -13.49 -25.96 -25.38
CA PRO A 345 -12.70 -25.05 -26.21
C PRO A 345 -12.84 -23.58 -25.78
N ASP A 346 -13.89 -23.26 -25.03
CA ASP A 346 -14.27 -21.88 -24.73
C ASP A 346 -13.94 -21.54 -23.26
N LEU A 347 -13.46 -20.32 -23.06
CA LEU A 347 -13.29 -19.72 -21.73
C LEU A 347 -14.63 -19.61 -21.00
N ILE A 348 -14.63 -19.94 -19.70
CA ILE A 348 -15.78 -19.71 -18.83
C ILE A 348 -15.49 -18.49 -17.95
N GLU A 349 -16.40 -17.51 -17.97
CA GLU A 349 -16.36 -16.30 -17.16
C GLU A 349 -17.51 -16.27 -16.15
N GLU A 350 -17.18 -15.97 -14.89
CA GLU A 350 -18.18 -15.75 -13.85
C GLU A 350 -17.80 -14.59 -12.90
N ASN A 351 -18.82 -13.90 -12.38
CA ASN A 351 -18.67 -12.91 -11.32
C ASN A 351 -19.03 -13.56 -9.97
N LEU A 352 -18.08 -13.57 -9.04
CA LEU A 352 -18.35 -14.04 -7.69
C LEU A 352 -19.23 -13.03 -6.93
N ALA A 353 -20.01 -13.52 -5.98
CA ALA A 353 -21.06 -12.72 -5.34
C ALA A 353 -20.52 -11.50 -4.58
N GLN A 354 -19.36 -11.62 -3.94
CA GLN A 354 -18.74 -10.58 -3.13
C GLN A 354 -17.77 -9.71 -3.95
N SER A 355 -17.68 -8.45 -3.55
CA SER A 355 -16.86 -7.43 -4.22
C SER A 355 -15.46 -7.34 -3.63
N VAL A 356 -14.51 -6.93 -4.47
CA VAL A 356 -13.11 -6.63 -4.12
C VAL A 356 -12.77 -5.19 -4.51
N ALA A 357 -11.87 -4.57 -3.77
CA ALA A 357 -11.42 -3.19 -3.92
C ALA A 357 -9.92 -3.06 -4.21
N GLY A 358 -9.23 -4.19 -4.38
CA GLY A 358 -7.81 -4.30 -4.73
C GLY A 358 -7.58 -5.57 -5.56
N ASP A 359 -6.33 -5.78 -5.92
CA ASP A 359 -5.91 -6.96 -6.67
C ASP A 359 -5.93 -8.20 -5.75
N PRO A 360 -6.43 -9.36 -6.24
CA PRO A 360 -6.48 -10.58 -5.46
C PRO A 360 -5.15 -11.34 -5.48
N VAL A 361 -4.96 -12.23 -4.49
CA VAL A 361 -3.95 -13.30 -4.53
C VAL A 361 -4.63 -14.64 -4.47
N ALA A 362 -4.15 -15.61 -5.25
CA ALA A 362 -4.72 -16.94 -5.32
C ALA A 362 -3.64 -18.01 -5.17
N TYR A 363 -3.99 -19.11 -4.48
CA TYR A 363 -3.14 -20.29 -4.35
C TYR A 363 -3.96 -21.54 -4.08
N VAL A 364 -3.32 -22.70 -4.31
CA VAL A 364 -3.89 -24.03 -4.04
C VAL A 364 -3.30 -24.56 -2.74
N TRP A 365 -4.12 -25.22 -1.92
CA TRP A 365 -3.68 -25.95 -0.74
C TRP A 365 -4.32 -27.34 -0.72
N GLY A 366 -3.52 -28.37 -0.99
CA GLY A 366 -4.01 -29.73 -1.13
C GLY A 366 -4.99 -29.86 -2.31
N ASP A 367 -6.24 -30.21 -2.02
CA ASP A 367 -7.33 -30.28 -2.99
C ASP A 367 -8.27 -29.06 -2.92
N GLN A 368 -7.86 -28.02 -2.21
CA GLN A 368 -8.62 -26.78 -2.06
C GLN A 368 -8.00 -25.65 -2.87
N GLN A 369 -8.88 -24.78 -3.31
CA GLN A 369 -8.55 -23.57 -4.04
C GLN A 369 -8.88 -22.37 -3.16
N HIS A 370 -8.00 -21.37 -3.12
CA HIS A 370 -8.16 -20.19 -2.27
C HIS A 370 -7.86 -18.91 -3.05
N VAL A 371 -8.69 -17.90 -2.82
CA VAL A 371 -8.49 -16.53 -3.28
C VAL A 371 -8.71 -15.58 -2.12
N PHE A 372 -7.81 -14.62 -1.98
CA PHE A 372 -7.90 -13.55 -1.00
C PHE A 372 -7.89 -12.21 -1.69
N GLY A 373 -8.60 -11.25 -1.14
CA GLY A 373 -8.67 -9.90 -1.71
C GLY A 373 -9.18 -8.88 -0.70
N ARG A 374 -8.71 -7.65 -0.83
CA ARG A 374 -9.20 -6.54 -0.01
C ARG A 374 -10.63 -6.20 -0.41
N THR A 375 -11.56 -6.22 0.53
CA THR A 375 -12.97 -5.87 0.29
C THR A 375 -13.17 -4.35 0.26
N PRO A 376 -14.31 -3.83 -0.26
CA PRO A 376 -14.60 -2.39 -0.29
C PRO A 376 -14.62 -1.69 1.08
N ASP A 377 -14.91 -2.43 2.16
CA ASP A 377 -14.81 -1.93 3.53
C ASP A 377 -13.41 -2.14 4.15
N GLY A 378 -12.42 -2.51 3.33
CA GLY A 378 -11.02 -2.60 3.69
C GLY A 378 -10.63 -3.86 4.46
N ARG A 379 -11.43 -4.93 4.45
CA ARG A 379 -11.11 -6.18 5.17
C ARG A 379 -10.54 -7.25 4.23
N LEU A 380 -9.99 -8.32 4.80
CA LEU A 380 -9.48 -9.44 4.02
C LEU A 380 -10.60 -10.43 3.70
N GLY A 381 -11.14 -10.38 2.49
CA GLY A 381 -12.10 -11.37 1.98
C GLY A 381 -11.38 -12.66 1.59
N HIS A 382 -12.04 -13.80 1.82
CA HIS A 382 -11.53 -15.14 1.50
C HIS A 382 -12.60 -15.95 0.77
N TRP A 383 -12.30 -16.36 -0.46
CA TRP A 383 -13.09 -17.28 -1.27
C TRP A 383 -12.37 -18.61 -1.34
N TRP A 384 -13.08 -19.71 -1.12
CA TRP A 384 -12.47 -21.03 -1.22
C TRP A 384 -13.41 -22.13 -1.69
N TRP A 385 -12.85 -23.12 -2.37
CA TRP A 385 -13.58 -24.25 -2.94
C TRP A 385 -12.95 -25.55 -2.47
N GLN A 386 -13.80 -26.52 -2.12
CA GLN A 386 -13.45 -27.93 -2.18
C GLN A 386 -13.66 -28.46 -3.60
N THR A 387 -13.04 -29.59 -3.94
CA THR A 387 -13.23 -30.24 -5.25
C THR A 387 -14.68 -30.59 -5.59
N THR A 388 -15.56 -30.66 -4.59
CA THR A 388 -16.99 -30.96 -4.77
C THR A 388 -17.88 -29.72 -4.85
N ASP A 389 -17.33 -28.53 -4.63
CA ASP A 389 -18.12 -27.30 -4.57
C ASP A 389 -18.33 -26.73 -5.97
N ASN A 390 -19.57 -26.30 -6.24
CA ASN A 390 -19.92 -25.59 -7.48
C ASN A 390 -19.85 -24.07 -7.34
N GLU A 391 -19.76 -23.55 -6.12
CA GLU A 391 -19.68 -22.12 -5.78
C GLU A 391 -18.66 -21.94 -4.64
N PRO A 392 -17.96 -20.80 -4.55
CA PRO A 392 -17.05 -20.55 -3.45
C PRO A 392 -17.79 -20.44 -2.13
N ASN A 393 -17.18 -20.99 -1.09
CA ASN A 393 -17.40 -20.55 0.28
C ASN A 393 -16.76 -19.17 0.47
N TYR A 394 -17.38 -18.31 1.28
CA TYR A 394 -16.88 -16.96 1.54
C TYR A 394 -16.78 -16.66 3.04
N THR A 395 -15.65 -16.12 3.46
CA THR A 395 -15.43 -15.58 4.82
C THR A 395 -14.64 -14.28 4.79
N VAL A 396 -14.55 -13.59 5.92
CA VAL A 396 -13.67 -12.44 6.12
C VAL A 396 -12.70 -12.79 7.25
N TRP A 397 -11.41 -12.60 7.00
CA TRP A 397 -10.34 -12.90 7.94
C TRP A 397 -9.94 -11.65 8.72
N GLY A 398 -9.73 -11.83 10.03
CA GLY A 398 -9.27 -10.79 10.94
C GLY A 398 -10.25 -9.63 11.16
N GLY A 399 -9.76 -8.58 11.82
CA GLY A 399 -10.50 -7.37 12.15
C GLY A 399 -9.86 -6.06 11.68
N THR A 400 -8.59 -6.11 11.26
CA THR A 400 -7.85 -4.92 10.81
C THR A 400 -8.25 -4.50 9.40
N THR A 401 -8.23 -3.18 9.16
CA THR A 401 -8.39 -2.59 7.83
C THR A 401 -7.06 -2.56 7.08
N LEU A 402 -7.11 -2.93 5.82
CA LEU A 402 -5.98 -3.04 4.89
C LEU A 402 -5.91 -1.83 3.97
N ALA A 403 -4.69 -1.44 3.62
CA ALA A 403 -4.38 -0.39 2.66
C ALA A 403 -3.69 -0.93 1.40
N GLY A 404 -2.98 -2.05 1.50
CA GLY A 404 -2.33 -2.73 0.38
C GLY A 404 -3.07 -3.99 -0.06
N ASP A 405 -2.68 -4.50 -1.22
CA ASP A 405 -3.19 -5.75 -1.74
C ASP A 405 -2.47 -6.95 -1.07
N PRO A 406 -3.17 -8.09 -0.90
CA PRO A 406 -2.63 -9.22 -0.16
C PRO A 406 -1.64 -10.04 -0.98
N ALA A 407 -0.66 -10.65 -0.31
CA ALA A 407 0.12 -11.78 -0.80
C ALA A 407 -0.04 -12.97 0.15
N GLY A 408 0.22 -14.19 -0.32
CA GLY A 408 0.06 -15.35 0.54
C GLY A 408 0.46 -16.65 -0.12
N TYR A 409 0.58 -17.67 0.73
CA TYR A 409 0.92 -19.03 0.34
C TYR A 409 0.29 -20.01 1.34
N ALA A 410 0.26 -21.28 0.96
CA ALA A 410 0.03 -22.36 1.90
C ALA A 410 1.36 -23.01 2.29
N PHE A 411 1.53 -23.33 3.57
CA PHE A 411 2.72 -23.98 4.09
C PHE A 411 2.32 -25.03 5.11
N GLU A 412 2.80 -26.26 4.93
CA GLU A 412 2.41 -27.41 5.75
C GLU A 412 0.88 -27.54 5.88
N ASP A 413 0.36 -27.53 7.11
CA ASP A 413 -1.06 -27.60 7.45
C ASP A 413 -1.71 -26.22 7.66
N GLN A 414 -1.07 -25.16 7.17
CA GLN A 414 -1.45 -23.77 7.41
C GLN A 414 -1.62 -22.99 6.12
N GLN A 415 -2.46 -21.96 6.20
CA GLN A 415 -2.66 -20.95 5.16
C GLN A 415 -2.16 -19.62 5.70
N HIS A 416 -1.38 -18.88 4.91
CA HIS A 416 -0.78 -17.61 5.31
C HIS A 416 -1.14 -16.51 4.32
N VAL A 417 -1.47 -15.33 4.85
CA VAL A 417 -1.79 -14.14 4.08
C VAL A 417 -1.18 -12.92 4.76
N PHE A 418 -0.56 -12.08 3.96
CA PHE A 418 0.14 -10.88 4.37
C PHE A 418 -0.41 -9.68 3.61
N ALA A 419 -0.60 -8.57 4.30
CA ALA A 419 -1.03 -7.33 3.65
C ALA A 419 -0.58 -6.12 4.47
N ARG A 420 -0.40 -4.99 3.81
CA ARG A 420 -0.17 -3.72 4.49
C ARG A 420 -1.46 -3.23 5.15
N GLY A 421 -1.42 -3.02 6.46
CA GLY A 421 -2.51 -2.40 7.21
C GLY A 421 -2.62 -0.90 6.95
N THR A 422 -3.77 -0.30 7.26
CA THR A 422 -3.95 1.17 7.19
C THR A 422 -3.06 1.96 8.15
N ASP A 423 -2.41 1.28 9.10
CA ASP A 423 -1.39 1.86 9.97
C ASP A 423 0.03 1.80 9.39
N GLY A 424 0.18 1.32 8.15
CA GLY A 424 1.46 1.24 7.45
C GLY A 424 2.35 0.07 7.89
N THR A 425 1.83 -0.89 8.68
CA THR A 425 2.59 -2.06 9.14
C THR A 425 2.12 -3.36 8.48
N LEU A 426 3.02 -4.35 8.43
CA LEU A 426 2.70 -5.66 7.86
C LEU A 426 1.76 -6.43 8.80
N LYS A 427 0.62 -6.86 8.25
CA LYS A 427 -0.35 -7.71 8.91
C LYS A 427 -0.16 -9.14 8.42
N HIS A 428 -0.17 -10.08 9.36
CA HIS A 428 -0.13 -11.49 9.08
C HIS A 428 -1.43 -12.13 9.57
N PHE A 429 -2.10 -12.82 8.65
CA PHE A 429 -3.27 -13.64 8.92
C PHE A 429 -2.90 -15.07 8.59
N TYR A 430 -3.09 -15.98 9.53
CA TYR A 430 -2.89 -17.39 9.25
C TYR A 430 -4.03 -18.24 9.79
N TRP A 431 -4.26 -19.36 9.15
CA TRP A 431 -5.26 -20.33 9.57
C TRP A 431 -4.59 -21.65 9.94
N THR A 432 -5.02 -22.23 11.06
CA THR A 432 -4.66 -23.61 11.45
C THR A 432 -5.91 -24.39 11.85
N PHE A 433 -5.82 -25.72 11.82
CA PHE A 433 -6.91 -26.59 12.28
C PHE A 433 -7.32 -26.34 13.74
N ASP A 434 -6.35 -26.04 14.60
CA ASP A 434 -6.57 -25.90 16.04
C ASP A 434 -7.09 -24.51 16.43
N SER A 435 -6.63 -23.46 15.75
CA SER A 435 -6.88 -22.07 16.14
C SER A 435 -7.89 -21.36 15.24
N GLY A 436 -8.18 -21.89 14.05
CA GLY A 436 -8.86 -21.14 13.01
C GLY A 436 -8.00 -19.96 12.55
N VAL A 437 -8.65 -18.84 12.17
CA VAL A 437 -7.96 -17.63 11.72
C VAL A 437 -7.36 -16.88 12.92
N VAL A 438 -6.06 -16.65 12.86
CA VAL A 438 -5.28 -15.82 13.78
C VAL A 438 -4.76 -14.60 13.02
N GLU A 439 -4.79 -13.45 13.67
CA GLU A 439 -4.21 -12.20 13.17
C GLU A 439 -3.11 -11.74 14.13
N GLU A 440 -1.93 -11.45 13.59
CA GLU A 440 -0.81 -10.89 14.36
C GLU A 440 -0.12 -9.73 13.63
N PRO A 441 0.29 -8.67 14.37
CA PRO A 441 1.08 -7.59 13.80
C PRO A 441 2.57 -7.97 13.75
N LEU A 442 3.20 -7.82 12.58
CA LEU A 442 4.65 -8.03 12.43
C LEU A 442 5.46 -6.73 12.63
N GLY A 443 4.77 -5.60 12.81
CA GLY A 443 5.28 -4.37 13.42
C GLY A 443 6.16 -3.48 12.55
N ALA A 444 7.00 -4.04 11.68
CA ALA A 444 7.85 -3.24 10.81
C ALA A 444 7.03 -2.53 9.71
N PRO A 445 7.34 -1.25 9.41
CA PRO A 445 6.59 -0.47 8.44
C PRO A 445 6.92 -0.89 7.00
N LEU A 446 5.93 -0.78 6.12
CA LEU A 446 6.10 -0.97 4.68
C LEU A 446 5.30 0.07 3.88
N GLN A 447 5.82 0.39 2.70
CA GLN A 447 5.21 1.33 1.75
C GLN A 447 4.63 0.63 0.51
N GLY A 448 5.17 -0.54 0.14
CA GLY A 448 4.66 -1.32 -0.98
C GLY A 448 3.71 -2.43 -0.55
N ASP A 449 3.11 -3.09 -1.53
CA ASP A 449 2.43 -4.36 -1.35
C ASP A 449 3.47 -5.50 -1.22
N PRO A 450 3.22 -6.51 -0.37
CA PRO A 450 4.18 -7.57 -0.12
C PRO A 450 4.19 -8.61 -1.24
N VAL A 451 5.30 -9.35 -1.35
CA VAL A 451 5.37 -10.66 -2.00
C VAL A 451 5.77 -11.71 -0.97
N ALA A 452 5.20 -12.91 -1.07
CA ALA A 452 5.38 -13.94 -0.06
C ALA A 452 5.53 -15.32 -0.70
N TYR A 453 6.50 -16.11 -0.21
CA TYR A 453 6.70 -17.49 -0.65
C TYR A 453 7.43 -18.32 0.41
N VAL A 454 7.44 -19.64 0.21
CA VAL A 454 8.16 -20.60 1.04
C VAL A 454 9.43 -21.05 0.33
N TRP A 455 10.54 -21.14 1.06
CA TRP A 455 11.78 -21.71 0.56
C TRP A 455 12.54 -22.46 1.65
N ASN A 456 13.02 -23.67 1.36
CA ASN A 456 13.87 -24.44 2.27
C ASN A 456 13.29 -24.56 3.71
N ASP A 457 12.00 -24.92 3.80
CA ASP A 457 11.20 -25.02 5.04
C ASP A 457 11.18 -23.73 5.88
N GLN A 458 11.39 -22.60 5.23
CA GLN A 458 11.30 -21.27 5.79
C GLN A 458 10.24 -20.47 5.05
N GLN A 459 9.68 -19.52 5.78
CA GLN A 459 8.63 -18.62 5.31
C GLN A 459 9.26 -17.25 5.06
N HIS A 460 8.95 -16.64 3.91
CA HIS A 460 9.58 -15.40 3.50
C HIS A 460 8.53 -14.42 2.98
N VAL A 461 8.64 -13.17 3.42
CA VAL A 461 7.85 -12.05 2.93
C VAL A 461 8.79 -10.90 2.65
N PHE A 462 8.64 -10.29 1.47
CA PHE A 462 9.41 -9.13 1.07
C PHE A 462 8.46 -7.98 0.74
N ALA A 463 8.84 -6.76 1.12
CA ALA A 463 8.09 -5.57 0.77
C ALA A 463 9.02 -4.37 0.69
N ARG A 464 8.62 -3.38 -0.09
CA ARG A 464 9.31 -2.09 -0.11
C ARG A 464 9.06 -1.35 1.20
N THR A 465 10.13 -0.94 1.88
CA THR A 465 10.08 -0.12 3.10
C THR A 465 9.78 1.36 2.77
N PRO A 466 9.42 2.19 3.78
CA PRO A 466 9.32 3.65 3.58
C PRO A 466 10.63 4.32 3.10
N GLU A 467 11.76 3.69 3.37
CA GLU A 467 13.08 4.13 2.92
C GLU A 467 13.42 3.68 1.48
N ASN A 468 12.47 3.05 0.78
CA ASN A 468 12.64 2.44 -0.54
C ASN A 468 13.69 1.30 -0.56
N THR A 469 13.89 0.59 0.54
CA THR A 469 14.73 -0.62 0.60
C THR A 469 13.88 -1.88 0.55
N LEU A 470 14.51 -3.03 0.31
CA LEU A 470 13.86 -4.34 0.34
C LEU A 470 13.82 -4.88 1.77
N GLY A 471 12.70 -4.67 2.47
CA GLY A 471 12.46 -5.27 3.79
C GLY A 471 12.13 -6.75 3.66
N HIS A 472 12.61 -7.57 4.60
CA HIS A 472 12.44 -9.01 4.60
C HIS A 472 11.96 -9.49 5.97
N TRP A 473 10.84 -10.22 5.99
CA TRP A 473 10.32 -10.91 7.15
C TRP A 473 10.44 -12.41 6.92
N TYR A 474 10.92 -13.14 7.94
CA TYR A 474 11.12 -14.57 7.80
C TYR A 474 10.92 -15.36 9.08
N TRP A 475 10.56 -16.63 8.92
CA TRP A 475 10.44 -17.60 9.99
C TRP A 475 11.31 -18.80 9.68
N THR A 476 11.98 -19.32 10.71
CA THR A 476 12.80 -20.53 10.60
C THR A 476 12.13 -21.69 11.31
N PRO A 477 12.37 -22.94 10.87
CA PRO A 477 11.78 -24.12 11.50
C PRO A 477 12.31 -24.37 12.93
N VAL A 478 13.29 -23.59 13.40
CA VAL A 478 13.90 -23.76 14.73
C VAL A 478 12.95 -23.30 15.84
N ASP A 479 12.34 -22.13 15.69
CA ASP A 479 11.47 -21.52 16.70
C ASP A 479 10.16 -20.98 16.13
N ASN A 480 10.03 -20.89 14.81
CA ASN A 480 8.86 -20.32 14.12
C ASN A 480 8.48 -18.93 14.64
N GLU A 481 9.49 -18.14 15.05
CA GLU A 481 9.30 -16.76 15.49
C GLU A 481 9.56 -15.80 14.31
N PRO A 482 8.74 -14.75 14.15
CA PRO A 482 8.92 -13.76 13.10
C PRO A 482 10.23 -13.00 13.32
N ARG A 483 11.07 -12.97 12.29
CA ARG A 483 12.27 -12.15 12.20
C ARG A 483 12.10 -11.11 11.11
N HIS A 484 12.88 -10.05 11.20
CA HIS A 484 12.88 -8.98 10.22
C HIS A 484 14.30 -8.46 10.02
N ASP A 485 14.72 -8.36 8.76
CA ASP A 485 15.93 -7.65 8.33
C ASP A 485 15.65 -6.85 7.05
N ASP A 486 16.70 -6.24 6.50
CA ASP A 486 16.63 -5.35 5.34
C ASP A 486 17.77 -5.68 4.39
N TRP A 487 17.43 -6.00 3.15
CA TRP A 487 18.38 -6.41 2.09
C TRP A 487 18.90 -5.21 1.29
N GLY A 488 18.52 -3.98 1.68
CA GLY A 488 18.97 -2.73 1.12
C GLY A 488 18.36 -2.42 -0.24
N GLY A 489 19.09 -1.65 -1.04
CA GLY A 489 18.65 -1.24 -2.38
C GLY A 489 17.99 0.13 -2.44
N ASN A 490 17.30 0.37 -3.56
CA ASN A 490 16.55 1.60 -3.82
C ASN A 490 15.39 1.28 -4.77
N LEU A 491 14.32 0.69 -4.25
CA LEU A 491 13.12 0.28 -4.96
C LEU A 491 12.20 1.48 -5.25
N GLY A 492 11.86 1.69 -6.51
CA GLY A 492 10.73 2.50 -6.96
C GLY A 492 9.43 1.71 -7.13
N SER A 493 9.51 0.38 -7.27
CA SER A 493 8.36 -0.52 -7.41
C SER A 493 8.14 -1.41 -6.19
N ASP A 494 6.99 -2.05 -6.14
CA ASP A 494 6.78 -3.17 -5.23
C ASP A 494 7.58 -4.39 -5.72
N PRO A 495 8.09 -5.24 -4.80
CA PRO A 495 8.92 -6.38 -5.18
C PRO A 495 8.07 -7.51 -5.74
N ALA A 496 8.66 -8.32 -6.59
CA ALA A 496 8.13 -9.60 -6.99
C ALA A 496 9.19 -10.67 -6.85
N GLY A 497 8.81 -11.89 -6.50
CA GLY A 497 9.80 -12.91 -6.19
C GLY A 497 9.23 -14.31 -6.20
N PHE A 498 10.14 -15.26 -6.26
CA PHE A 498 9.86 -16.68 -6.25
C PHE A 498 11.06 -17.42 -5.69
N ALA A 499 10.85 -18.69 -5.38
CA ALA A 499 11.93 -19.55 -4.94
C ALA A 499 12.13 -20.71 -5.92
N THR A 500 13.39 -21.08 -6.12
CA THR A 500 13.81 -22.31 -6.79
C THR A 500 14.21 -23.35 -5.74
N PRO A 501 14.41 -24.63 -6.11
CA PRO A 501 14.91 -25.62 -5.16
C PRO A 501 16.25 -25.25 -4.49
N THR A 502 17.01 -24.33 -5.06
CA THR A 502 18.37 -23.99 -4.61
C THR A 502 18.55 -22.54 -4.23
N GLN A 503 17.60 -21.64 -4.49
CA GLN A 503 17.81 -20.21 -4.38
C GLN A 503 16.49 -19.45 -4.18
N GLU A 504 16.52 -18.41 -3.36
CA GLU A 504 15.49 -17.37 -3.28
C GLU A 504 15.82 -16.24 -4.24
N ASN A 505 14.81 -15.75 -4.96
CA ASN A 505 14.97 -14.69 -5.96
C ASN A 505 13.90 -13.61 -5.75
N VAL A 506 14.35 -12.37 -5.61
CA VAL A 506 13.48 -11.19 -5.46
C VAL A 506 13.91 -10.13 -6.45
N TYR A 507 12.95 -9.55 -7.14
CA TYR A 507 13.14 -8.56 -8.18
C TYR A 507 12.40 -7.29 -7.79
N GLY A 508 12.95 -6.16 -8.20
CA GLY A 508 12.27 -4.89 -8.08
C GLY A 508 12.99 -3.84 -8.90
N ARG A 509 12.26 -2.81 -9.31
CA ARG A 509 12.83 -1.71 -10.09
C ARG A 509 13.20 -0.56 -9.19
N SER A 510 14.30 0.12 -9.50
CA SER A 510 14.62 1.42 -8.92
C SER A 510 13.89 2.55 -9.61
N GLY A 511 13.85 3.72 -8.97
CA GLY A 511 13.17 4.91 -9.51
C GLY A 511 13.70 5.42 -10.86
N ASP A 512 14.86 4.93 -11.32
CA ASP A 512 15.41 5.20 -12.65
C ASP A 512 15.03 4.14 -13.72
N GLY A 513 14.18 3.17 -13.36
CA GLY A 513 13.71 2.09 -14.22
C GLY A 513 14.58 0.83 -14.20
N THR A 514 15.74 0.86 -13.53
CA THR A 514 16.68 -0.26 -13.51
C THR A 514 16.12 -1.44 -12.72
N LEU A 515 16.09 -2.61 -13.33
CA LEU A 515 15.71 -3.86 -12.70
C LEU A 515 16.84 -4.41 -11.85
N THR A 516 16.56 -4.59 -10.56
CA THR A 516 17.48 -5.15 -9.57
C THR A 516 16.98 -6.53 -9.15
N HIS A 517 17.91 -7.48 -9.04
CA HIS A 517 17.68 -8.85 -8.58
C HIS A 517 18.49 -9.09 -7.31
N TRP A 518 17.80 -9.38 -6.22
CA TRP A 518 18.38 -9.90 -4.99
C TRP A 518 18.21 -11.41 -4.98
N TYR A 519 19.28 -12.12 -4.64
CA TYR A 519 19.22 -13.57 -4.54
C TYR A 519 20.01 -14.10 -3.36
N TRP A 520 19.57 -15.25 -2.84
CA TRP A 520 20.29 -15.94 -1.78
C TRP A 520 20.15 -17.46 -1.89
N ASN A 521 21.19 -18.18 -1.50
CA ASN A 521 21.18 -19.63 -1.36
C ASN A 521 21.97 -20.09 -0.11
N THR A 522 21.81 -21.35 0.27
CA THR A 522 22.41 -21.90 1.51
C THR A 522 23.94 -21.98 1.49
N GLU A 523 24.59 -21.80 0.34
CA GLU A 523 26.06 -21.77 0.22
C GLU A 523 26.62 -20.34 0.43
N MET A 524 25.75 -19.32 0.39
CA MET A 524 26.12 -17.91 0.53
C MET A 524 26.08 -17.45 1.99
N ALA A 525 27.02 -16.56 2.35
CA ALA A 525 27.09 -16.00 3.70
C ALA A 525 26.02 -14.91 3.97
N ALA A 526 25.54 -14.25 2.92
CA ALA A 526 24.52 -13.21 2.93
C ALA A 526 23.88 -13.12 1.52
N PRO A 527 22.69 -12.52 1.39
CA PRO A 527 22.11 -12.21 0.08
C PRO A 527 23.05 -11.36 -0.77
N ASP A 528 23.00 -11.57 -2.09
CA ASP A 528 23.76 -10.80 -3.07
C ASP A 528 22.80 -10.09 -4.03
N VAL A 529 23.30 -9.10 -4.76
CA VAL A 529 22.50 -8.24 -5.62
C VAL A 529 23.15 -8.02 -6.98
N GLU A 530 22.34 -8.11 -8.03
CA GLU A 530 22.76 -7.84 -9.40
C GLU A 530 21.73 -6.97 -10.14
N THR A 531 22.15 -6.41 -11.28
CA THR A 531 21.32 -5.55 -12.13
C THR A 531 21.05 -6.24 -13.45
N TRP A 532 19.77 -6.29 -13.84
CA TRP A 532 19.30 -6.92 -15.08
C TRP A 532 19.08 -5.90 -16.22
N GLY A 533 19.49 -4.64 -16.04
CA GLY A 533 19.34 -3.57 -17.02
C GLY A 533 18.11 -2.70 -16.79
N GLN A 534 17.71 -1.90 -17.79
CA GLN A 534 16.51 -1.04 -17.74
C GLN A 534 15.29 -1.72 -18.36
#